data_AF-A0A812XUW0-F1
#
_entry.id   AF-A0A812XUW0-F1
#
_cell.length_a   1.000
_cell.length_b   1.000
_cell.length_c   1.000
_cell.angle_alpha   90.00
_cell.angle_beta   90.00
_cell.angle_gamma   90.00
#
_symmetry.space_group_name_H-M   'P 1'
#
loop_
_entity.id
_entity.type
_entity.pdbx_description
1 polymer ?
#
loop_
_entity_poly.entity_id
_entity_poly.type
_entity_poly.pdbx_seq_one_letter_code
_entity_poly.pdbx_strand_id
1 'polypeptide(L)'
;MPALDEPPEAFLVDISALWPDDADAGRCEEGIADEEIQWMLSRRPLDHDKVTRERLVLDYNEHEARAMLAAFAESKVSHLIPVLRWPGVGTRWREFIKWVTGLHELPKSPESAFAGFARALGRVTTYRALSLDAAGLRRIIQAKEIFPRGQLEVTAEELSRIIEEHGVAKVVVARLYIAHLQRLIGHDPSVSLHDDWQTTSCIASGYTGKEKSVYLFEVSVPIVESLGLRLSEVEVNAPPFLGPRYGPSGEGWFRFAAPAFPDGVYFDRTMQETERYGLYSVPFLHRRLRRLWRYPSVADIALAISPFAERQAALQKRHPKGCGLPPYSG
;
A
#
# COMPACT_ATOMS: atom_id res chain seq x y z
N MET A 1 -6.28 18.11 -18.57
CA MET A 1 -5.23 19.02 -18.10
C MET A 1 -4.92 18.67 -16.66
N PRO A 2 -3.64 18.47 -16.30
CA PRO A 2 -3.25 17.97 -15.01
C PRO A 2 -3.22 19.11 -14.00
N ALA A 3 -3.93 18.94 -12.89
CA ALA A 3 -3.50 19.46 -11.62
C ALA A 3 -3.73 18.32 -10.64
N LEU A 4 -2.64 17.65 -10.27
CA LEU A 4 -2.49 17.27 -8.87
C LEU A 4 -2.67 18.60 -8.12
N ASP A 5 -3.88 18.89 -7.65
CA ASP A 5 -4.06 19.94 -6.66
C ASP A 5 -3.22 19.44 -5.49
N GLU A 6 -1.97 19.90 -5.36
CA GLU A 6 -1.15 19.56 -4.20
C GLU A 6 -1.96 19.86 -2.94
N PRO A 7 -1.77 19.12 -1.84
CA PRO A 7 -2.49 19.43 -0.62
C PRO A 7 -2.19 20.90 -0.23
N PRO A 8 -3.18 21.69 0.21
CA PRO A 8 -3.03 23.14 0.29
C PRO A 8 -1.84 23.55 1.16
N GLU A 9 -0.97 24.44 0.65
CA GLU A 9 0.25 24.89 1.35
C GLU A 9 -0.04 25.49 2.73
N ALA A 10 -1.23 26.05 2.93
CA ALA A 10 -1.67 26.59 4.22
C ALA A 10 -1.63 25.56 5.38
N PHE A 11 -1.62 24.26 5.07
CA PHE A 11 -1.54 23.17 6.05
C PHE A 11 -0.16 22.51 6.12
N LEU A 12 0.81 22.98 5.33
CA LEU A 12 2.15 22.41 5.28
C LEU A 12 2.87 22.62 6.61
N VAL A 13 3.46 21.54 7.11
CA VAL A 13 4.28 21.53 8.33
C VAL A 13 5.74 21.67 7.91
N ASP A 14 6.47 22.55 8.58
CA ASP A 14 7.93 22.60 8.44
C ASP A 14 8.54 21.32 9.04
N ILE A 15 9.11 20.48 8.17
CA ILE A 15 9.70 19.21 8.54
C ILE A 15 11.21 19.30 8.80
N SER A 16 11.86 20.44 8.57
CA SER A 16 13.33 20.55 8.66
C SER A 16 13.85 20.36 10.09
N ALA A 17 12.98 20.57 11.09
CA ALA A 17 13.31 20.43 12.51
C ALA A 17 12.89 19.07 13.11
N LEU A 18 12.33 18.13 12.33
CA LEU A 18 11.85 16.85 12.88
C LEU A 18 13.00 15.95 13.34
N TRP A 19 14.14 16.00 12.66
CA TRP A 19 15.33 15.20 12.97
C TRP A 19 16.61 16.05 12.84
N PRO A 20 16.86 17.00 13.76
CA PRO A 20 17.94 17.97 13.64
C PRO A 20 19.34 17.35 13.66
N ASP A 21 19.48 16.17 14.28
CA ASP A 21 20.76 15.45 14.41
C ASP A 21 20.94 14.36 13.34
N ASP A 22 20.04 14.26 12.37
CA ASP A 22 20.06 13.24 11.33
C ASP A 22 20.48 13.85 9.98
N ALA A 23 21.74 13.64 9.60
CA ALA A 23 22.31 14.20 8.38
C ALA A 23 21.63 13.68 7.10
N ASP A 24 20.93 12.55 7.18
CA ASP A 24 20.21 11.92 6.06
C ASP A 24 18.73 12.33 6.03
N ALA A 25 18.23 13.04 7.05
CA ALA A 25 16.84 13.47 7.08
C ALA A 25 16.51 14.42 5.91
N GLY A 26 15.36 14.16 5.28
CA GLY A 26 14.89 14.93 4.12
C GLY A 26 15.64 14.66 2.82
N ARG A 27 16.68 13.79 2.82
CA ARG A 27 17.33 13.32 1.60
C ARG A 27 16.50 12.18 1.00
N CYS A 28 15.45 12.53 0.27
CA CYS A 28 14.73 11.55 -0.54
C CYS A 28 15.64 11.04 -1.66
N GLU A 29 16.18 9.84 -1.49
CA GLU A 29 16.98 9.17 -2.51
C GLU A 29 16.13 8.82 -3.75
N GLU A 30 16.70 9.01 -4.95
CA GLU A 30 16.04 8.62 -6.20
C GLU A 30 16.02 7.09 -6.39
N GLY A 31 16.99 6.37 -5.80
CA GLY A 31 17.11 4.92 -5.87
C GLY A 31 16.61 4.20 -4.62
N ILE A 32 16.65 2.86 -4.65
CA ILE A 32 16.39 2.02 -3.47
C ILE A 32 17.74 1.58 -2.91
N ALA A 33 18.03 2.00 -1.67
CA ALA A 33 19.28 1.70 -1.00
C ALA A 33 19.39 0.22 -0.62
N ASP A 34 20.63 -0.27 -0.51
CA ASP A 34 20.90 -1.65 -0.06
C ASP A 34 20.33 -1.91 1.33
N GLU A 35 20.38 -0.92 2.23
CA GLU A 35 19.81 -1.00 3.58
C GLU A 35 18.28 -1.24 3.56
N GLU A 36 17.56 -0.65 2.61
CA GLU A 36 16.12 -0.87 2.44
C GLU A 36 15.85 -2.29 1.93
N ILE A 37 16.66 -2.77 0.98
CA ILE A 37 16.60 -4.16 0.50
C ILE A 37 16.88 -5.14 1.63
N GLN A 38 17.90 -4.90 2.45
CA GLN A 38 18.22 -5.75 3.60
C GLN A 38 17.10 -5.73 4.63
N TRP A 39 16.47 -4.58 4.88
CA TRP A 39 15.30 -4.50 5.75
C TRP A 39 14.16 -5.39 5.22
N MET A 40 13.82 -5.30 3.93
CA MET A 40 12.79 -6.13 3.32
C MET A 40 13.11 -7.63 3.49
N LEU A 41 14.34 -8.04 3.12
CA LEU A 41 14.79 -9.43 3.24
C LEU A 41 14.82 -9.92 4.69
N SER A 42 15.06 -9.04 5.67
CA SER A 42 15.01 -9.39 7.08
C SER A 42 13.58 -9.65 7.59
N ARG A 43 12.59 -8.95 7.03
CA ARG A 43 11.17 -9.14 7.38
C ARG A 43 10.59 -10.38 6.76
N ARG A 44 11.01 -10.71 5.54
CA ARG A 44 10.55 -11.91 4.83
C ARG A 44 11.69 -12.47 3.96
N PRO A 45 12.53 -13.35 4.52
CA PRO A 45 13.64 -13.98 3.79
C PRO A 45 13.16 -14.71 2.53
N LEU A 46 14.01 -14.93 1.53
CA LEU A 46 13.62 -15.61 0.28
C LEU A 46 14.03 -17.09 0.29
N ASP A 47 13.70 -17.80 1.37
CA ASP A 47 14.09 -19.20 1.58
C ASP A 47 13.36 -20.14 0.61
N HIS A 48 14.11 -20.95 -0.15
CA HIS A 48 13.56 -21.96 -1.07
C HIS A 48 12.57 -22.91 -0.38
N ASP A 49 12.91 -23.40 0.81
CA ASP A 49 12.12 -24.38 1.54
C ASP A 49 10.75 -23.84 2.00
N LYS A 50 10.57 -22.52 1.98
CA LYS A 50 9.33 -21.85 2.39
C LYS A 50 8.43 -21.50 1.21
N VAL A 51 8.89 -21.63 -0.03
CA VAL A 51 8.08 -21.37 -1.23
C VAL A 51 7.66 -22.69 -1.86
N THR A 52 6.82 -23.41 -1.12
CA THR A 52 6.16 -24.62 -1.63
C THR A 52 4.90 -24.27 -2.41
N ARG A 53 4.37 -25.22 -3.18
CA ARG A 53 3.08 -25.05 -3.84
C ARG A 53 1.98 -24.72 -2.83
N GLU A 54 1.94 -25.44 -1.71
CA GLU A 54 0.96 -25.25 -0.64
C GLU A 54 1.04 -23.82 -0.08
N ARG A 55 2.25 -23.27 0.08
CA ARG A 55 2.43 -21.88 0.50
C ARG A 55 1.87 -20.90 -0.53
N LEU A 56 2.21 -21.07 -1.80
CA LEU A 56 1.72 -20.19 -2.87
C LEU A 56 0.19 -20.28 -3.01
N VAL A 57 -0.40 -21.46 -2.82
CA VAL A 57 -1.85 -21.65 -2.80
C VAL A 57 -2.48 -20.88 -1.64
N LEU A 58 -1.87 -20.92 -0.46
CA LEU A 58 -2.32 -20.15 0.70
C LEU A 58 -2.21 -18.63 0.45
N ASP A 59 -1.09 -18.17 -0.13
CA ASP A 59 -0.84 -16.75 -0.37
C ASP A 59 -1.69 -16.16 -1.50
N TYR A 60 -1.90 -16.91 -2.59
CA TYR A 60 -2.42 -16.37 -3.84
C TYR A 60 -3.56 -17.15 -4.48
N ASN A 61 -4.05 -18.24 -3.86
CA ASN A 61 -5.00 -19.23 -4.41
C ASN A 61 -4.39 -20.24 -5.40
N GLU A 62 -5.10 -21.36 -5.61
CA GLU A 62 -4.65 -22.50 -6.42
C GLU A 62 -4.45 -22.16 -7.91
N HIS A 63 -5.30 -21.29 -8.46
CA HIS A 63 -5.21 -20.92 -9.88
C HIS A 63 -3.95 -20.09 -10.14
N GLU A 64 -3.72 -19.05 -9.35
CA GLU A 64 -2.54 -18.20 -9.49
C GLU A 64 -1.26 -18.95 -9.12
N ALA A 65 -1.25 -19.74 -8.05
CA ALA A 65 -0.07 -20.54 -7.69
C ALA A 65 0.38 -21.48 -8.83
N ARG A 66 -0.58 -22.13 -9.50
CA ARG A 66 -0.29 -22.98 -10.66
C ARG A 66 0.27 -22.19 -11.83
N ALA A 67 -0.34 -21.04 -12.14
CA ALA A 67 0.10 -20.17 -13.23
C ALA A 67 1.52 -19.62 -12.98
N MET A 68 1.81 -19.19 -11.75
CA MET A 68 3.15 -18.74 -11.34
C MET A 68 4.19 -19.85 -11.56
N LEU A 69 3.96 -21.04 -11.02
CA LEU A 69 4.94 -22.14 -11.11
C LEU A 69 5.18 -22.58 -12.56
N ALA A 70 4.12 -22.67 -13.37
CA ALA A 70 4.24 -23.00 -14.79
C ALA A 70 5.07 -21.95 -15.55
N ALA A 71 4.78 -20.66 -15.33
CA ALA A 71 5.46 -19.58 -16.03
C ALA A 71 6.94 -19.48 -15.65
N PHE A 72 7.30 -19.69 -14.38
CA PHE A 72 8.71 -19.72 -13.95
C PHE A 72 9.47 -20.90 -14.58
N ALA A 73 8.81 -22.06 -14.71
CA ALA A 73 9.39 -23.23 -15.36
C ALA A 73 9.60 -23.02 -16.86
N GLU A 74 8.59 -22.52 -17.58
CA GLU A 74 8.65 -22.22 -19.00
C GLU A 74 9.70 -21.15 -19.34
N SER A 75 9.83 -20.15 -18.46
CA SER A 75 10.80 -19.06 -18.60
C SER A 75 12.23 -19.42 -18.19
N LYS A 76 12.47 -20.67 -17.77
CA LYS A 76 13.78 -21.18 -17.31
C LYS A 76 14.40 -20.36 -16.16
N VAL A 77 13.55 -19.81 -15.29
CA VAL A 77 13.96 -19.05 -14.09
C VAL A 77 13.44 -19.67 -12.81
N SER A 78 13.22 -20.99 -12.80
CA SER A 78 12.72 -21.73 -11.63
C SER A 78 13.58 -21.56 -10.38
N HIS A 79 14.89 -21.34 -10.52
CA HIS A 79 15.77 -21.05 -9.39
C HIS A 79 15.43 -19.73 -8.68
N LEU A 80 14.66 -18.84 -9.33
CA LEU A 80 14.23 -17.57 -8.76
C LEU A 80 12.84 -17.63 -8.13
N ILE A 81 12.13 -18.77 -8.15
CA ILE A 81 10.82 -18.93 -7.50
C ILE A 81 10.74 -18.34 -6.07
N PRO A 82 11.79 -18.37 -5.23
CA PRO A 82 11.68 -17.82 -3.88
C PRO A 82 11.35 -16.33 -3.80
N VAL A 83 11.60 -15.55 -4.85
CA VAL A 83 11.19 -14.13 -4.92
C VAL A 83 9.69 -13.95 -4.74
N LEU A 84 8.87 -14.94 -5.12
CA LEU A 84 7.41 -14.92 -4.97
C LEU A 84 6.97 -14.88 -3.50
N ARG A 85 7.87 -15.21 -2.57
CA ARG A 85 7.61 -15.03 -1.14
C ARG A 85 7.39 -13.56 -0.85
N TRP A 86 8.08 -12.63 -1.51
CA TRP A 86 7.83 -11.22 -1.32
C TRP A 86 6.52 -10.80 -2.00
N PRO A 87 5.51 -10.29 -1.26
CA PRO A 87 4.18 -10.05 -1.79
C PRO A 87 4.14 -9.05 -2.96
N GLY A 88 4.99 -8.03 -2.94
CA GLY A 88 5.08 -7.07 -4.06
C GLY A 88 5.64 -7.67 -5.34
N VAL A 89 6.38 -8.79 -5.27
CA VAL A 89 6.80 -9.57 -6.44
C VAL A 89 5.76 -10.61 -6.80
N GLY A 90 5.23 -11.36 -5.83
CA GLY A 90 4.24 -12.40 -6.10
C GLY A 90 2.95 -11.86 -6.71
N THR A 91 2.52 -10.65 -6.34
CA THR A 91 1.39 -9.96 -6.99
C THR A 91 1.74 -9.31 -8.34
N ARG A 92 3.03 -9.20 -8.68
CA ARG A 92 3.55 -8.67 -9.95
C ARG A 92 4.35 -9.73 -10.72
N TRP A 93 4.06 -11.02 -10.50
CA TRP A 93 4.93 -12.10 -10.99
C TRP A 93 5.10 -12.08 -12.52
N ARG A 94 4.06 -11.64 -13.25
CA ARG A 94 4.11 -11.48 -14.71
C ARG A 94 5.10 -10.39 -15.14
N GLU A 95 5.09 -9.26 -14.43
CA GLU A 95 6.04 -8.15 -14.64
C GLU A 95 7.45 -8.57 -14.27
N PHE A 96 7.62 -9.32 -13.18
CA PHE A 96 8.90 -9.89 -12.77
C PHE A 96 9.47 -10.82 -13.85
N ILE A 97 8.68 -11.76 -14.36
CA ILE A 97 9.12 -12.67 -15.43
C ILE A 97 9.52 -11.87 -16.68
N LYS A 98 8.69 -10.91 -17.10
CA LYS A 98 8.98 -10.06 -18.25
C LYS A 98 10.28 -9.27 -18.06
N TRP A 99 10.50 -8.72 -16.87
CA TRP A 99 11.71 -8.01 -16.52
C TRP A 99 12.93 -8.92 -16.56
N VAL A 100 12.90 -10.05 -15.83
CA VAL A 100 14.08 -10.91 -15.65
C VAL A 100 14.50 -11.58 -16.96
N THR A 101 13.55 -11.98 -17.80
CA THR A 101 13.82 -12.59 -19.12
C THR A 101 14.30 -11.56 -20.15
N GLY A 102 14.09 -10.27 -19.90
CA GLY A 102 14.61 -9.18 -20.72
C GLY A 102 16.03 -8.73 -20.36
N LEU A 103 16.63 -9.29 -19.29
CA LEU A 103 17.98 -8.96 -18.87
C LEU A 103 19.03 -9.61 -19.78
N HIS A 104 20.15 -8.91 -19.98
CA HIS A 104 21.29 -9.46 -20.71
C HIS A 104 21.97 -10.61 -19.95
N GLU A 105 22.10 -10.50 -18.63
CA GLU A 105 22.58 -11.57 -17.74
C GLU A 105 21.50 -11.89 -16.71
N LEU A 106 21.14 -13.17 -16.59
CA LEU A 106 20.16 -13.61 -15.61
C LEU A 106 20.74 -13.55 -14.18
N PRO A 107 19.97 -13.08 -13.20
CA PRO A 107 20.37 -13.13 -11.80
C PRO A 107 20.68 -14.57 -11.35
N LYS A 108 21.76 -14.70 -10.58
CA LYS A 108 22.26 -16.00 -10.09
C LYS A 108 21.55 -16.45 -8.81
N SER A 109 20.94 -15.53 -8.07
CA SER A 109 20.22 -15.83 -6.83
C SER A 109 18.89 -15.08 -6.72
N PRO A 110 17.92 -15.58 -5.92
CA PRO A 110 16.68 -14.87 -5.61
C PRO A 110 16.90 -13.48 -5.04
N GLU A 111 17.88 -13.28 -4.16
CA GLU A 111 18.18 -11.99 -3.53
C GLU A 111 18.67 -10.97 -4.56
N SER A 112 19.56 -11.38 -5.47
CA SER A 112 20.03 -10.52 -6.56
C SER A 112 18.90 -10.17 -7.52
N ALA A 113 18.01 -11.12 -7.81
CA ALA A 113 16.83 -10.89 -8.64
C ALA A 113 15.83 -9.95 -7.97
N PHE A 114 15.56 -10.15 -6.67
CA PHE A 114 14.70 -9.29 -5.87
C PHE A 114 15.22 -7.86 -5.82
N ALA A 115 16.49 -7.68 -5.47
CA ALA A 115 17.12 -6.36 -5.40
C ALA A 115 17.12 -5.67 -6.78
N GLY A 116 17.42 -6.40 -7.85
CA GLY A 116 17.36 -5.89 -9.21
C GLY A 116 15.95 -5.47 -9.62
N PHE A 117 14.94 -6.30 -9.34
CA PHE A 117 13.56 -6.01 -9.68
C PHE A 117 13.00 -4.85 -8.86
N ALA A 118 13.31 -4.80 -7.56
CA ALA A 118 12.94 -3.69 -6.69
C ALA A 118 13.45 -2.37 -7.29
N ARG A 119 14.74 -2.30 -7.63
CA ARG A 119 15.35 -1.10 -8.25
C ARG A 119 14.76 -0.78 -9.62
N ALA A 120 14.45 -1.80 -10.43
CA ALA A 120 13.83 -1.61 -11.73
C ALA A 120 12.38 -1.10 -11.64
N LEU A 121 11.62 -1.51 -10.62
CA LEU A 121 10.31 -0.95 -10.32
C LEU A 121 10.45 0.50 -9.84
N GLY A 122 11.48 0.78 -9.02
CA GLY A 122 11.74 2.10 -8.50
C GLY A 122 10.81 2.49 -7.35
N ARG A 123 10.59 3.80 -7.22
CA ARG A 123 9.85 4.42 -6.12
C ARG A 123 8.53 5.02 -6.61
N VAL A 124 7.58 5.13 -5.70
CA VAL A 124 6.32 5.85 -5.91
C VAL A 124 6.14 6.89 -4.82
N THR A 125 5.59 8.04 -5.19
CA THR A 125 5.07 9.01 -4.22
C THR A 125 3.70 8.54 -3.80
N THR A 126 3.53 8.31 -2.51
CA THR A 126 2.25 7.87 -1.96
C THR A 126 1.97 8.62 -0.67
N TYR A 127 0.71 8.62 -0.27
CA TYR A 127 0.20 9.36 0.86
C TYR A 127 -0.36 8.44 1.92
N ARG A 128 -0.10 8.82 3.16
CA ARG A 128 -0.67 8.18 4.34
C ARG A 128 -1.28 9.25 5.23
N ALA A 129 -2.60 9.29 5.33
CA ALA A 129 -3.27 10.15 6.30
C ALA A 129 -3.56 9.39 7.60
N LEU A 130 -3.19 9.97 8.73
CA LEU A 130 -3.40 9.40 10.05
C LEU A 130 -4.09 10.43 10.96
N SER A 131 -5.19 10.03 11.59
CA SER A 131 -5.80 10.79 12.68
C SER A 131 -5.01 10.56 13.98
N LEU A 132 -4.20 11.55 14.37
CA LEU A 132 -3.27 11.45 15.50
C LEU A 132 -3.45 12.61 16.47
N ASP A 133 -3.23 12.32 17.75
CA ASP A 133 -2.90 13.31 18.76
C ASP A 133 -1.41 13.68 18.68
N ALA A 134 -0.99 14.69 19.43
CA ALA A 134 0.40 15.15 19.43
C ALA A 134 1.38 14.06 19.92
N ALA A 135 0.97 13.22 20.87
CA ALA A 135 1.80 12.11 21.36
C ALA A 135 1.99 11.02 20.28
N GLY A 136 0.94 10.74 19.51
CA GLY A 136 0.98 9.87 18.34
C GLY A 136 2.01 10.29 17.31
N LEU A 137 1.95 11.55 16.88
CA LEU A 137 2.92 12.10 15.94
C LEU A 137 4.34 11.97 16.49
N ARG A 138 4.58 12.37 17.74
CA ARG A 138 5.92 12.28 18.36
C ARG A 138 6.47 10.85 18.33
N ARG A 139 5.65 9.83 18.62
CA ARG A 139 6.09 8.43 18.56
C ARG A 139 6.52 8.01 17.16
N ILE A 140 5.76 8.38 16.13
CA ILE A 140 6.11 8.08 14.72
C ILE A 140 7.44 8.76 14.34
N ILE A 141 7.60 10.03 14.69
CA ILE A 141 8.82 10.79 14.40
C ILE A 141 10.03 10.18 15.14
N GLN A 142 9.88 9.83 16.43
CA GLN A 142 10.93 9.19 17.21
C GLN A 142 11.32 7.81 16.69
N ALA A 143 10.32 7.00 16.29
CA ALA A 143 10.55 5.67 15.72
C ALA A 143 11.10 5.73 14.29
N LYS A 144 10.99 6.87 13.61
CA LYS A 144 11.30 7.04 12.18
C LYS A 144 10.57 6.02 11.30
N GLU A 145 9.34 5.67 11.68
CA GLU A 145 8.58 4.57 11.08
C GLU A 145 7.06 4.74 11.30
N ILE A 146 6.26 4.41 10.28
CA ILE A 146 4.79 4.32 10.40
C ILE A 146 4.38 2.86 10.48
N PHE A 147 3.83 2.43 11.62
CA PHE A 147 3.32 1.07 11.81
C PHE A 147 1.90 0.87 11.24
N PRO A 148 1.53 -0.36 10.84
CA PRO A 148 0.18 -0.72 10.35
C PRO A 148 -0.99 -0.12 11.15
N ARG A 149 -0.89 -0.11 12.49
CA ARG A 149 -1.96 0.38 13.37
C ARG A 149 -1.87 1.85 13.77
N GLY A 150 -0.93 2.62 13.23
CA GLY A 150 -0.79 4.05 13.50
C GLY A 150 -0.43 4.44 14.94
N GLN A 151 -0.78 3.62 15.95
CA GLN A 151 -0.39 3.69 17.36
C GLN A 151 -0.65 2.30 18.04
N LEU A 152 0.42 1.66 18.54
CA LEU A 152 0.50 0.70 19.67
C LEU A 152 0.23 -0.84 19.51
N GLU A 153 0.99 -1.57 20.35
CA GLU A 153 0.79 -2.89 21.00
C GLU A 153 0.99 -4.22 20.25
N VAL A 154 1.56 -4.25 19.05
CA VAL A 154 1.88 -5.52 18.38
C VAL A 154 3.26 -5.43 17.74
N THR A 155 4.11 -6.45 17.93
CA THR A 155 5.48 -6.45 17.42
C THR A 155 5.51 -6.74 15.92
N ALA A 156 6.61 -6.39 15.25
CA ALA A 156 6.79 -6.70 13.83
C ALA A 156 6.74 -8.23 13.58
N GLU A 157 7.22 -9.03 14.53
CA GLU A 157 7.21 -10.49 14.49
C GLU A 157 5.79 -11.05 14.57
N GLU A 158 4.94 -10.47 15.42
CA GLU A 158 3.53 -10.84 15.53
C GLU A 158 2.77 -10.54 14.23
N LEU A 159 2.96 -9.35 13.64
CA LEU A 159 2.35 -8.99 12.36
C LEU A 159 2.85 -9.89 11.22
N SER A 160 4.14 -10.25 11.23
CA SER A 160 4.71 -11.19 10.27
C SER A 160 4.08 -12.58 10.40
N ARG A 161 3.84 -13.05 11.62
CA ARG A 161 3.19 -14.34 11.88
C ARG A 161 1.77 -14.41 11.32
N ILE A 162 1.00 -13.32 11.40
CA ILE A 162 -0.36 -13.26 10.83
C ILE A 162 -0.34 -13.49 9.32
N ILE A 163 0.61 -12.87 8.62
CA ILE A 163 0.81 -13.10 7.18
C ILE A 163 1.20 -14.56 6.91
N GLU A 164 2.07 -15.14 7.74
CA GLU A 164 2.42 -16.55 7.60
C GLU A 164 1.26 -17.50 7.93
N GLU A 165 0.37 -17.17 8.85
CA GLU A 165 -0.76 -18.04 9.21
C GLU A 165 -1.89 -17.98 8.18
N HIS A 166 -2.19 -16.79 7.67
CA HIS A 166 -3.41 -16.56 6.88
C HIS A 166 -3.18 -16.41 5.39
N GLY A 167 -1.95 -16.10 4.98
CA GLY A 167 -1.60 -15.83 3.60
C GLY A 167 -1.99 -14.42 3.12
N VAL A 168 -1.32 -13.98 2.06
CA VAL A 168 -1.47 -12.62 1.49
C VAL A 168 -2.92 -12.33 1.07
N ALA A 169 -3.56 -13.21 0.30
CA ALA A 169 -4.92 -13.01 -0.22
C ALA A 169 -5.96 -12.81 0.89
N LYS A 170 -5.91 -13.60 1.96
CA LYS A 170 -6.86 -13.47 3.07
C LYS A 170 -6.63 -12.17 3.85
N VAL A 171 -5.37 -11.77 4.04
CA VAL A 171 -5.02 -10.50 4.71
C VAL A 171 -5.59 -9.31 3.94
N VAL A 172 -5.40 -9.25 2.63
CA VAL A 172 -5.91 -8.13 1.83
C VAL A 172 -7.44 -8.12 1.72
N VAL A 173 -8.08 -9.29 1.66
CA VAL A 173 -9.55 -9.38 1.73
C VAL A 173 -10.06 -8.89 3.07
N ALA A 174 -9.42 -9.29 4.18
CA ALA A 174 -9.80 -8.85 5.51
C ALA A 174 -9.66 -7.33 5.68
N ARG A 175 -8.65 -6.73 5.02
CA ARG A 175 -8.47 -5.28 4.99
C ARG A 175 -9.55 -4.57 4.17
N LEU A 176 -9.81 -5.05 2.94
CA LEU A 176 -10.88 -4.51 2.08
C LEU A 176 -12.24 -4.54 2.78
N TYR A 177 -12.53 -5.64 3.50
CA TYR A 177 -13.74 -5.79 4.30
C TYR A 177 -13.44 -5.65 5.80
N ILE A 178 -12.96 -4.47 6.20
CA ILE A 178 -12.47 -4.21 7.57
C ILE A 178 -13.44 -4.59 8.69
N ALA A 179 -14.75 -4.57 8.43
CA ALA A 179 -15.78 -5.04 9.36
C ALA A 179 -15.66 -6.54 9.74
N HIS A 180 -14.90 -7.32 8.96
CA HIS A 180 -14.62 -8.73 9.20
C HIS A 180 -13.18 -8.98 9.65
N LEU A 181 -12.35 -7.95 9.77
CA LEU A 181 -10.92 -8.08 10.04
C LEU A 181 -10.64 -8.87 11.32
N GLN A 182 -11.25 -8.44 12.43
CA GLN A 182 -11.09 -9.11 13.73
C GLN A 182 -11.47 -10.59 13.67
N ARG A 183 -12.54 -10.93 12.92
CA ARG A 183 -13.02 -12.32 12.77
C ARG A 183 -12.10 -13.14 11.85
N LEU A 184 -11.56 -12.54 10.81
CA LEU A 184 -10.78 -13.25 9.79
C LEU A 184 -9.33 -13.48 10.22
N ILE A 185 -8.68 -12.45 10.77
CA ILE A 185 -7.23 -12.44 11.01
C ILE A 185 -6.81 -11.80 12.36
N GLY A 186 -7.76 -11.34 13.17
CA GLY A 186 -7.48 -10.70 14.45
C GLY A 186 -6.90 -9.29 14.30
N HIS A 187 -5.59 -9.17 14.12
CA HIS A 187 -4.91 -7.88 13.93
C HIS A 187 -4.60 -7.61 12.47
N ASP A 188 -4.53 -6.32 12.13
CA ASP A 188 -4.20 -5.87 10.78
C ASP A 188 -2.68 -5.71 10.60
N PRO A 189 -2.03 -6.57 9.78
CA PRO A 189 -0.60 -6.44 9.48
C PRO A 189 -0.31 -5.46 8.34
N SER A 190 -1.33 -4.81 7.78
CA SER A 190 -1.21 -3.97 6.59
C SER A 190 -1.25 -2.47 6.88
N VAL A 191 -0.46 -1.72 6.11
CA VAL A 191 -0.58 -0.27 5.95
C VAL A 191 -1.30 -0.02 4.63
N SER A 192 -2.43 0.69 4.68
CA SER A 192 -3.07 1.21 3.48
C SER A 192 -2.37 2.49 3.01
N LEU A 193 -1.92 2.50 1.77
CA LEU A 193 -1.25 3.63 1.12
C LEU A 193 -2.14 4.08 -0.04
N HIS A 194 -2.17 5.38 -0.33
CA HIS A 194 -2.96 5.91 -1.45
C HIS A 194 -2.08 6.85 -2.24
N ASP A 195 -2.05 6.73 -3.55
CA ASP A 195 -1.29 7.70 -4.36
C ASP A 195 -2.02 9.04 -4.45
N ASP A 196 -3.32 9.05 -4.14
CA ASP A 196 -4.16 10.23 -4.06
C ASP A 196 -4.35 10.68 -2.61
N TRP A 197 -3.94 11.91 -2.32
CA TRP A 197 -3.99 12.45 -0.96
C TRP A 197 -5.42 12.74 -0.49
N GLN A 198 -6.32 13.08 -1.42
CA GLN A 198 -7.72 13.38 -1.12
C GLN A 198 -8.44 12.14 -0.60
N THR A 199 -8.19 10.98 -1.21
CA THR A 199 -8.73 9.69 -0.79
C THR A 199 -8.32 9.36 0.64
N THR A 200 -7.02 9.38 0.93
CA THR A 200 -6.55 9.03 2.27
C THR A 200 -7.00 10.05 3.33
N SER A 201 -6.97 11.36 3.03
CA SER A 201 -7.44 12.40 3.95
C SER A 201 -8.94 12.31 4.23
N CYS A 202 -9.76 12.00 3.22
CA CYS A 202 -11.19 11.78 3.38
C CYS A 202 -11.46 10.60 4.34
N ILE A 203 -10.79 9.47 4.11
CA ILE A 203 -10.89 8.29 4.96
C ILE A 203 -10.43 8.59 6.40
N ALA A 204 -9.28 9.25 6.55
CA ALA A 204 -8.72 9.62 7.84
C ALA A 204 -9.63 10.56 8.65
N SER A 205 -10.43 11.40 7.98
CA SER A 205 -11.39 12.29 8.64
C SER A 205 -12.42 11.53 9.48
N GLY A 206 -12.79 10.31 9.07
CA GLY A 206 -13.70 9.41 9.80
C GLY A 206 -13.19 8.99 11.18
N TYR A 207 -11.90 9.15 11.44
CA TYR A 207 -11.24 8.79 12.69
C TYR A 207 -10.86 10.01 13.54
N THR A 208 -11.27 11.22 13.15
CA THR A 208 -10.92 12.46 13.85
C THR A 208 -11.79 12.62 15.11
N GLY A 209 -11.14 12.80 16.26
CA GLY A 209 -11.76 13.12 17.55
C GLY A 209 -11.38 14.52 18.02
N LYS A 210 -11.94 14.97 19.17
CA LYS A 210 -11.74 16.34 19.69
C LYS A 210 -10.27 16.77 19.84
N GLU A 211 -9.38 15.83 20.13
CA GLU A 211 -7.94 16.09 20.39
C GLU A 211 -7.02 15.64 19.23
N LYS A 212 -7.60 15.16 18.12
CA LYS A 212 -6.83 14.62 16.99
C LYS A 212 -6.86 15.57 15.81
N SER A 213 -5.74 15.64 15.10
CA SER A 213 -5.63 16.24 13.77
C SER A 213 -5.37 15.13 12.75
N VAL A 214 -5.71 15.36 11.48
CA VAL A 214 -5.27 14.48 10.40
C VAL A 214 -3.90 14.96 9.93
N TYR A 215 -2.91 14.08 10.02
CA TYR A 215 -1.58 14.28 9.47
C TYR A 215 -1.44 13.50 8.18
N LEU A 216 -1.14 14.19 7.09
CA LEU A 216 -0.94 13.63 5.77
C LEU A 216 0.57 13.57 5.50
N PHE A 217 1.11 12.36 5.48
CA PHE A 217 2.51 12.09 5.15
C PHE A 217 2.61 11.82 3.66
N GLU A 218 3.31 12.67 2.90
CA GLU A 218 3.77 12.33 1.56
C GLU A 218 5.11 11.61 1.70
N VAL A 219 5.14 10.36 1.26
CA VAL A 219 6.31 9.49 1.39
C VAL A 219 6.72 8.94 0.02
N SER A 220 8.03 8.86 -0.18
CA SER A 220 8.60 8.07 -1.27
C SER A 220 8.91 6.67 -0.76
N VAL A 221 8.26 5.66 -1.33
CA VAL A 221 8.46 4.26 -0.93
C VAL A 221 8.87 3.41 -2.14
N PRO A 222 9.69 2.37 -1.94
CA PRO A 222 9.89 1.34 -2.95
C PRO A 222 8.55 0.72 -3.39
N ILE A 223 8.24 0.70 -4.69
CA ILE A 223 6.97 0.15 -5.18
C ILE A 223 6.80 -1.31 -4.76
N VAL A 224 7.91 -2.04 -4.68
CA VAL A 224 7.94 -3.44 -4.28
C VAL A 224 7.44 -3.68 -2.85
N GLU A 225 7.42 -2.68 -1.96
CA GLU A 225 6.84 -2.83 -0.60
C GLU A 225 5.30 -2.86 -0.61
N SER A 226 4.68 -2.43 -1.72
CA SER A 226 3.24 -2.49 -1.93
C SER A 226 2.86 -3.68 -2.80
N LEU A 227 1.62 -4.15 -2.69
CA LEU A 227 1.04 -5.13 -3.60
C LEU A 227 0.73 -4.52 -4.97
N GLY A 228 0.79 -5.36 -6.00
CA GLY A 228 0.46 -5.03 -7.38
C GLY A 228 -1.03 -5.11 -7.73
N LEU A 229 -1.88 -5.42 -6.74
CA LEU A 229 -3.30 -5.64 -6.95
C LEU A 229 -4.11 -4.35 -6.81
N ARG A 230 -5.13 -4.21 -7.64
CA ARG A 230 -6.23 -3.24 -7.52
C ARG A 230 -7.28 -3.76 -6.54
N LEU A 231 -8.14 -2.86 -6.03
CA LEU A 231 -9.25 -3.23 -5.17
C LEU A 231 -10.20 -4.26 -5.82
N SER A 232 -10.49 -4.08 -7.11
CA SER A 232 -11.30 -5.03 -7.88
C SER A 232 -10.67 -6.43 -7.97
N GLU A 233 -9.34 -6.52 -8.00
CA GLU A 233 -8.62 -7.81 -8.05
C GLU A 233 -8.59 -8.49 -6.67
N VAL A 234 -8.59 -7.70 -5.58
CA VAL A 234 -8.74 -8.21 -4.22
C VAL A 234 -10.16 -8.76 -3.99
N GLU A 235 -11.19 -8.07 -4.47
CA GLU A 235 -12.60 -8.48 -4.33
C GLU A 235 -12.88 -9.88 -4.95
N VAL A 236 -12.20 -10.23 -6.05
CA VAL A 236 -12.28 -11.58 -6.65
C VAL A 236 -11.91 -12.69 -5.67
N ASN A 237 -11.03 -12.40 -4.70
CA ASN A 237 -10.56 -13.38 -3.72
C ASN A 237 -11.45 -13.45 -2.46
N ALA A 238 -12.51 -12.64 -2.36
CA ALA A 238 -13.33 -12.58 -1.15
C ALA A 238 -14.31 -13.76 -0.95
N PRO A 239 -14.95 -14.34 -1.99
CA PRO A 239 -15.93 -15.42 -1.81
C PRO A 239 -15.44 -16.65 -1.02
N PRO A 240 -14.21 -17.15 -1.20
CA PRO A 240 -13.69 -18.25 -0.41
C PRO A 240 -13.64 -17.99 1.10
N PHE A 241 -13.52 -16.73 1.54
CA PHE A 241 -13.36 -16.36 2.95
C PHE A 241 -14.63 -15.81 3.60
N LEU A 242 -15.49 -15.17 2.80
CA LEU A 242 -16.66 -14.43 3.28
C LEU A 242 -17.99 -14.93 2.69
N GLY A 243 -17.94 -15.81 1.68
CA GLY A 243 -19.08 -16.37 0.98
C GLY A 243 -19.44 -15.62 -0.32
N PRO A 244 -20.25 -16.23 -1.21
CA PRO A 244 -20.50 -15.75 -2.57
C PRO A 244 -21.02 -14.31 -2.68
N ARG A 245 -21.70 -13.79 -1.65
CA ARG A 245 -22.25 -12.43 -1.65
C ARG A 245 -21.18 -11.33 -1.66
N TYR A 246 -19.93 -11.66 -1.31
CA TYR A 246 -18.81 -10.72 -1.32
C TYR A 246 -17.96 -10.83 -2.59
N GLY A 247 -18.44 -11.53 -3.62
CA GLY A 247 -17.78 -11.55 -4.93
C GLY A 247 -17.84 -10.20 -5.63
N PRO A 248 -17.26 -10.12 -6.85
CA PRO A 248 -17.26 -8.90 -7.66
C PRO A 248 -18.65 -8.27 -7.72
N SER A 249 -18.77 -7.07 -7.15
CA SER A 249 -20.04 -6.34 -7.06
C SER A 249 -20.56 -5.92 -8.44
N GLY A 250 -19.67 -5.87 -9.44
CA GLY A 250 -19.95 -5.26 -10.75
C GLY A 250 -19.98 -3.73 -10.70
N GLU A 251 -19.82 -3.14 -9.51
CA GLU A 251 -19.74 -1.71 -9.29
C GLU A 251 -18.29 -1.24 -9.50
N GLY A 252 -18.10 -0.24 -10.35
CA GLY A 252 -16.76 0.35 -10.58
C GLY A 252 -16.37 1.38 -9.53
N TRP A 253 -17.25 1.69 -8.58
CA TRP A 253 -17.07 2.78 -7.62
C TRP A 253 -17.36 2.30 -6.20
N PHE A 254 -16.68 2.85 -5.22
CA PHE A 254 -17.17 2.83 -3.84
C PHE A 254 -17.43 4.26 -3.38
N ARG A 255 -18.37 4.40 -2.44
CA ARG A 255 -18.71 5.68 -1.83
C ARG A 255 -18.35 5.60 -0.36
N PHE A 256 -17.52 6.53 0.11
CA PHE A 256 -17.13 6.61 1.51
C PHE A 256 -17.74 7.85 2.15
N ALA A 257 -18.66 7.66 3.09
CA ALA A 257 -19.22 8.73 3.91
C ALA A 257 -18.33 8.99 5.12
N ALA A 258 -18.00 10.26 5.35
CA ALA A 258 -17.14 10.68 6.45
C ALA A 258 -17.66 12.00 7.04
N PRO A 259 -17.26 12.40 8.26
CA PRO A 259 -17.67 13.68 8.83
C PRO A 259 -17.41 14.90 7.92
N ALA A 260 -16.34 14.88 7.13
CA ALA A 260 -16.03 15.94 6.16
C ALA A 260 -16.99 15.96 4.95
N PHE A 261 -17.57 14.80 4.60
CA PHE A 261 -18.52 14.61 3.50
C PHE A 261 -19.59 13.60 3.95
N PRO A 262 -20.64 14.05 4.67
CA PRO A 262 -21.67 13.14 5.20
C PRO A 262 -22.42 12.38 4.10
N ASP A 263 -22.60 13.03 2.95
CA ASP A 263 -23.13 12.40 1.73
C ASP A 263 -22.07 11.59 0.97
N GLY A 264 -20.87 11.46 1.48
CA GLY A 264 -19.81 10.62 0.94
C GLY A 264 -19.18 11.03 -0.39
N VAL A 265 -17.95 10.58 -0.57
CA VAL A 265 -17.11 10.81 -1.75
C VAL A 265 -16.98 9.52 -2.55
N TYR A 266 -17.06 9.64 -3.87
CA TYR A 266 -16.87 8.52 -4.79
C TYR A 266 -15.39 8.28 -5.09
N PHE A 267 -15.01 7.01 -5.15
CA PHE A 267 -13.67 6.54 -5.50
C PHE A 267 -13.75 5.41 -6.51
N ASP A 268 -12.92 5.45 -7.54
CA ASP A 268 -12.91 4.47 -8.62
C ASP A 268 -12.16 3.19 -8.22
N ARG A 269 -12.89 2.09 -8.03
CA ARG A 269 -12.35 0.78 -7.64
C ARG A 269 -11.38 0.18 -8.65
N THR A 270 -11.42 0.67 -9.89
CA THR A 270 -10.62 0.14 -11.00
C THR A 270 -9.24 0.79 -11.11
N MET A 271 -8.99 1.86 -10.34
CA MET A 271 -7.71 2.56 -10.27
C MET A 271 -6.87 2.05 -9.09
N GLN A 272 -5.60 1.72 -9.35
CA GLN A 272 -4.66 1.30 -8.29
C GLN A 272 -4.35 2.43 -7.30
N GLU A 273 -4.43 3.68 -7.75
CA GLU A 273 -4.17 4.88 -6.96
C GLU A 273 -5.13 5.04 -5.77
N THR A 274 -6.34 4.46 -5.86
CA THR A 274 -7.34 4.55 -4.80
C THR A 274 -7.01 3.77 -3.54
N GLU A 275 -6.21 2.71 -3.61
CA GLU A 275 -5.67 2.01 -2.42
C GLU A 275 -4.59 1.00 -2.84
N ARG A 276 -3.42 1.12 -2.23
CA ARG A 276 -2.29 0.17 -2.29
C ARG A 276 -2.13 -0.46 -0.91
N TYR A 277 -2.06 -1.78 -0.87
CA TYR A 277 -1.75 -2.49 0.37
C TYR A 277 -0.24 -2.64 0.53
N GLY A 278 0.33 -2.01 1.54
CA GLY A 278 1.62 -2.39 2.09
C GLY A 278 1.39 -3.46 3.15
N LEU A 279 2.10 -4.58 3.05
CA LEU A 279 2.22 -5.50 4.18
C LEU A 279 3.47 -5.04 4.94
N TYR A 280 3.42 -4.98 6.28
CA TYR A 280 4.43 -4.34 7.14
C TYR A 280 4.32 -2.80 7.23
N SER A 281 5.24 -2.21 7.98
CA SER A 281 5.37 -0.78 8.27
C SER A 281 6.00 0.02 7.11
N VAL A 282 5.96 1.35 7.21
CA VAL A 282 6.77 2.26 6.40
C VAL A 282 8.03 2.65 7.19
N PRO A 283 9.15 1.92 7.05
CA PRO A 283 10.41 2.22 7.73
C PRO A 283 11.10 3.45 7.11
N PHE A 284 12.23 3.87 7.70
CA PHE A 284 13.09 4.92 7.19
C PHE A 284 12.36 6.26 6.90
N LEU A 285 11.34 6.59 7.70
CA LEU A 285 10.50 7.77 7.48
C LEU A 285 11.32 9.06 7.37
N HIS A 286 12.41 9.17 8.14
CA HIS A 286 13.36 10.29 8.07
C HIS A 286 13.96 10.53 6.68
N ARG A 287 14.21 9.48 5.90
CA ARG A 287 14.70 9.56 4.50
C ARG A 287 13.56 9.62 3.49
N ARG A 288 12.42 9.00 3.82
CA ARG A 288 11.29 8.81 2.89
C ARG A 288 10.25 9.94 2.92
N LEU A 289 10.15 10.69 4.01
CA LEU A 289 9.20 11.78 4.17
C LEU A 289 9.61 12.96 3.27
N ARG A 290 8.73 13.33 2.35
CA ARG A 290 8.92 14.49 1.46
C ARG A 290 8.28 15.73 2.03
N ARG A 291 7.02 15.59 2.45
CA ARG A 291 6.19 16.68 2.95
C ARG A 291 5.20 16.14 3.99
N LEU A 292 4.81 16.99 4.92
CA LEU A 292 3.83 16.68 5.96
C LEU A 292 2.80 17.80 6.01
N TRP A 293 1.51 17.47 5.96
CA TRP A 293 0.45 18.43 6.22
C TRP A 293 -0.28 18.08 7.49
N ARG A 294 -0.81 19.09 8.17
CA ARG A 294 -1.69 18.94 9.32
C ARG A 294 -3.01 19.63 9.03
N TYR A 295 -4.08 18.86 9.00
CA TYR A 295 -5.45 19.36 9.01
C TYR A 295 -5.97 19.40 10.45
N PRO A 296 -6.12 20.60 11.05
CA PRO A 296 -6.51 20.72 12.46
C PRO A 296 -7.92 20.24 12.73
N SER A 297 -8.82 20.33 11.75
CA SER A 297 -10.23 20.02 11.92
C SER A 297 -10.83 19.28 10.71
N VAL A 298 -12.01 18.69 10.93
CA VAL A 298 -12.84 18.10 9.86
C VAL A 298 -13.24 19.15 8.81
N ALA A 299 -13.46 20.40 9.21
CA ALA A 299 -13.84 21.47 8.30
C ALA A 299 -12.70 21.82 7.32
N ASP A 300 -11.45 21.81 7.80
CA ASP A 300 -10.26 22.05 6.97
C ASP A 300 -10.11 20.96 5.90
N ILE A 301 -10.38 19.70 6.27
CA ILE A 301 -10.36 18.56 5.34
C ILE A 301 -11.48 18.70 4.29
N ALA A 302 -12.69 19.06 4.73
CA ALA A 302 -13.83 19.26 3.83
C ALA A 302 -13.49 20.34 2.79
N LEU A 303 -12.99 21.49 3.25
CA LEU A 303 -12.58 22.58 2.37
C LEU A 303 -11.51 22.15 1.36
N ALA A 304 -10.48 21.42 1.82
CA ALA A 304 -9.38 20.97 0.97
C ALA A 304 -9.81 19.97 -0.11
N ILE A 305 -10.74 19.07 0.21
CA ILE A 305 -11.14 17.95 -0.68
C ILE A 305 -12.36 18.29 -1.55
N SER A 306 -13.13 19.35 -1.23
CA SER A 306 -14.36 19.71 -1.96
C SER A 306 -14.21 19.68 -3.49
N PRO A 307 -13.16 20.27 -4.10
CA PRO A 307 -12.98 20.21 -5.56
C PRO A 307 -12.86 18.79 -6.09
N PHE A 308 -12.16 17.91 -5.37
CA PHE A 308 -12.05 16.50 -5.74
C PHE A 308 -13.39 15.78 -5.63
N ALA A 309 -14.14 15.98 -4.54
CA ALA A 309 -15.43 15.32 -4.33
C ALA A 309 -16.44 15.67 -5.44
N GLU A 310 -16.50 16.94 -5.85
CA GLU A 310 -17.34 17.41 -6.95
C GLU A 310 -16.93 16.76 -8.29
N ARG A 311 -15.63 16.68 -8.57
CA ARG A 311 -15.09 16.02 -9.76
C ARG A 311 -15.44 14.53 -9.79
N GLN A 312 -15.25 13.81 -8.69
CA GLN A 312 -15.56 12.38 -8.63
C GLN A 312 -17.05 12.11 -8.81
N ALA A 313 -17.92 12.94 -8.21
CA ALA A 313 -19.36 12.84 -8.44
C ALA A 313 -19.75 13.05 -9.91
N ALA A 314 -19.06 13.97 -10.62
CA ALA A 314 -19.27 14.18 -12.05
C ALA A 314 -18.75 12.99 -12.90
N LEU A 315 -17.58 12.43 -12.55
CA LEU A 315 -16.99 11.27 -13.22
C LEU A 315 -17.86 10.03 -13.05
N GLN A 316 -18.33 9.75 -11.84
CA GLN A 316 -19.19 8.61 -11.54
C GLN A 316 -20.48 8.64 -12.38
N LYS A 317 -21.09 9.82 -12.56
CA LYS A 317 -22.28 9.98 -13.42
C LYS A 317 -21.98 9.69 -14.90
N ARG A 318 -20.78 10.04 -15.37
CA ARG A 318 -20.36 9.82 -16.77
C ARG A 318 -19.89 8.39 -17.03
N HIS A 319 -19.27 7.75 -16.04
CA HIS A 319 -18.64 6.45 -16.14
C HIS A 319 -19.11 5.53 -15.00
N PRO A 320 -20.37 5.07 -14.98
CA PRO A 320 -20.93 4.34 -13.84
C PRO A 320 -20.24 3.00 -13.53
N LYS A 321 -19.47 2.44 -14.48
CA LYS A 321 -18.70 1.19 -14.33
C LYS A 321 -17.22 1.41 -13.95
N GLY A 322 -16.85 2.62 -13.58
CA GLY A 322 -15.45 3.02 -13.38
C GLY A 322 -14.85 3.56 -14.68
N CYS A 323 -13.80 4.35 -14.53
CA CYS A 323 -13.08 4.96 -15.64
C CYS A 323 -12.00 4.02 -16.17
N GLY A 324 -11.44 3.13 -15.34
CA GLY A 324 -10.45 2.13 -15.75
C GLY A 324 -9.20 2.68 -16.44
N LEU A 325 -8.99 4.00 -16.34
CA LEU A 325 -7.93 4.69 -17.05
C LEU A 325 -6.59 4.18 -16.50
N PRO A 326 -5.63 3.85 -17.37
CA PRO A 326 -4.29 3.48 -16.94
C PRO A 326 -3.66 4.64 -16.16
N PRO A 327 -2.68 4.37 -15.28
CA PRO A 327 -1.88 5.45 -14.70
C PRO A 327 -1.25 6.26 -15.84
N TYR A 328 -1.23 7.56 -15.67
CA TYR A 328 -0.40 8.43 -16.48
C TYR A 328 1.03 7.86 -16.46
N SER A 329 1.63 7.73 -17.64
CA SER A 329 3.06 7.47 -17.77
C SER A 329 3.77 8.71 -17.23
N GLY A 330 4.12 8.68 -15.95
CA GLY A 330 5.11 9.57 -15.35
C GLY A 330 6.50 9.05 -15.66
#